data_AF-A0A383DE97-F1
#
_entry.id   AF-A0A383DE97-F1
#
_cell.length_a   1.000
_cell.length_b   1.000
_cell.length_c   1.000
_cell.angle_alpha   90.00
_cell.angle_beta   90.00
_cell.angle_gamma   90.00
#
_symmetry.space_group_name_H-M   'P 1'
#
loop_
_entity.id
_entity.type
_entity.pdbx_description
1 polymer ?
#
loop_
_entity_poly.entity_id
_entity_poly.type
_entity_poly.pdbx_seq_one_letter_code
_entity_poly.pdbx_strand_id
1 'polypeptide(L)'
;SPRISDLSYLIASTIGKVELETVEEGLETKIIGDIVDRAISNVFAKYTEPDEFDFLLAKFEEGLTVLSGSSISDDEYLETIKDCGILEDKLISLCNPMADSSAIISALEFILEGLYLGSKLSKDSHNSTVKYSI
;
A
#
# COMPACT_ATOMS: atom_id res chain seq x y z
N SER A 1 -7.69 3.82 11.09
CA SER A 1 -7.56 4.41 9.75
C SER A 1 -7.68 3.32 8.70
N PRO A 2 -8.40 3.54 7.59
CA PRO A 2 -8.46 2.60 6.47
C PRO A 2 -7.07 2.36 5.87
N ARG A 3 -6.79 1.13 5.42
CA ARG A 3 -5.50 0.69 4.85
C ARG A 3 -5.63 0.31 3.37
N ILE A 4 -4.51 0.08 2.68
CA ILE A 4 -4.51 -0.37 1.28
C ILE A 4 -5.19 -1.74 1.16
N SER A 5 -4.96 -2.63 2.11
CA SER A 5 -5.63 -3.94 2.18
C SER A 5 -7.16 -3.82 2.12
N ASP A 6 -7.71 -2.71 2.62
CA ASP A 6 -9.15 -2.49 2.67
C ASP A 6 -9.73 -2.09 1.29
N LEU A 7 -8.91 -1.54 0.38
CA LEU A 7 -9.36 -1.10 -0.95
C LEU A 7 -9.79 -2.26 -1.85
N SER A 8 -9.28 -3.47 -1.61
CA SER A 8 -9.72 -4.67 -2.32
C SER A 8 -11.23 -4.95 -2.16
N TYR A 9 -11.82 -4.53 -1.03
CA TYR A 9 -13.25 -4.67 -0.77
C TYR A 9 -14.11 -3.62 -1.48
N LEU A 10 -13.52 -2.57 -2.07
CA LEU A 10 -14.25 -1.62 -2.90
C LEU A 10 -14.92 -2.33 -4.07
N ILE A 11 -14.20 -3.24 -4.72
CA ILE A 11 -14.68 -4.04 -5.85
C ILE A 11 -15.99 -4.75 -5.47
N ALA A 12 -16.01 -5.47 -4.35
CA ALA A 12 -17.20 -6.18 -3.88
C ALA A 12 -18.39 -5.24 -3.58
N SER A 13 -18.11 -3.99 -3.21
CA SER A 13 -19.14 -3.00 -2.89
C SER A 13 -19.70 -2.24 -4.11
N THR A 14 -18.95 -2.22 -5.22
CA THR A 14 -19.23 -1.42 -6.44
C THR A 14 -19.66 -2.26 -7.65
N ILE A 15 -19.40 -3.57 -7.66
CA ILE A 15 -19.88 -4.47 -8.73
C ILE A 15 -21.39 -4.30 -8.93
N GLY A 16 -21.80 -4.12 -10.20
CA GLY A 16 -23.21 -3.95 -10.58
C GLY A 16 -23.87 -2.65 -10.08
N LYS A 17 -23.11 -1.72 -9.49
CA LYS A 17 -23.59 -0.37 -9.12
C LYS A 17 -23.03 0.74 -9.99
N VAL A 18 -22.02 0.43 -10.81
CA VAL A 18 -21.40 1.34 -11.77
C VAL A 18 -21.78 0.84 -13.16
N GLU A 19 -22.36 1.71 -13.97
CA GLU A 19 -22.64 1.43 -15.37
C GLU A 19 -21.34 1.52 -16.17
N LEU A 20 -20.93 0.42 -16.79
CA LEU A 20 -19.81 0.35 -17.73
C LEU A 20 -20.37 0.16 -19.14
N GLU A 21 -19.71 0.72 -20.14
CA GLU A 21 -20.20 0.59 -21.52
C GLU A 21 -20.07 -0.87 -22.00
N THR A 22 -20.91 -1.27 -22.95
CA THR A 22 -21.15 -2.67 -23.36
C THR A 22 -19.89 -3.44 -23.84
N VAL A 23 -18.79 -2.74 -24.11
CA VAL A 23 -17.51 -3.34 -24.50
C VAL A 23 -16.72 -3.86 -23.27
N GLU A 24 -17.17 -3.54 -22.06
CA GLU A 24 -16.47 -3.79 -20.80
C GLU A 24 -17.20 -4.80 -19.88
N GLU A 25 -18.29 -5.44 -20.35
CA GLU A 25 -18.98 -6.49 -19.60
C GLU A 25 -18.02 -7.65 -19.26
N GLY A 26 -17.89 -7.94 -17.95
CA GLY A 26 -16.98 -8.96 -17.43
C GLY A 26 -15.54 -8.47 -17.14
N LEU A 27 -15.21 -7.22 -17.47
CA LEU A 27 -13.93 -6.58 -17.14
C LEU A 27 -14.02 -5.67 -15.90
N GLU A 28 -15.19 -5.53 -15.28
CA GLU A 28 -15.43 -4.56 -14.21
C GLU A 28 -14.40 -4.65 -13.07
N THR A 29 -14.16 -5.86 -12.55
CA THR A 29 -13.19 -6.11 -11.48
C THR A 29 -11.79 -5.63 -11.86
N LYS A 30 -11.38 -5.85 -13.10
CA LYS A 30 -10.07 -5.41 -13.59
C LYS A 30 -10.03 -3.90 -13.73
N ILE A 31 -11.06 -3.29 -14.30
CA ILE A 31 -11.14 -1.83 -14.48
C ILE A 31 -11.10 -1.11 -13.14
N ILE A 32 -11.88 -1.58 -12.15
CA ILE A 32 -11.87 -1.01 -10.80
C ILE A 32 -10.49 -1.18 -10.16
N GLY A 33 -9.87 -2.35 -10.30
CA GLY A 33 -8.49 -2.57 -9.86
C GLY A 33 -7.50 -1.58 -10.49
N ASP A 34 -7.53 -1.44 -11.81
CA ASP A 34 -6.67 -0.51 -12.56
C ASP A 34 -6.89 0.96 -12.13
N ILE A 35 -8.13 1.34 -11.82
CA ILE A 35 -8.47 2.67 -11.28
C ILE A 35 -7.87 2.86 -9.89
N VAL A 36 -7.98 1.85 -9.01
CA VAL A 36 -7.42 1.89 -7.65
C VAL A 36 -5.89 2.00 -7.71
N ASP A 37 -5.23 1.17 -8.50
CA ASP A 37 -3.77 1.20 -8.68
C ASP A 37 -3.32 2.55 -9.22
N ARG A 38 -4.03 3.10 -10.21
CA ARG A 38 -3.73 4.43 -10.74
C ARG A 38 -3.96 5.53 -9.70
N ALA A 39 -5.00 5.44 -8.88
CA ALA A 39 -5.27 6.39 -7.81
C ALA A 39 -4.14 6.37 -6.78
N ILE A 40 -3.71 5.18 -6.34
CA ILE A 40 -2.59 5.02 -5.40
C ILE A 40 -1.32 5.61 -6.00
N SER A 41 -0.96 5.24 -7.23
CA SER A 41 0.24 5.75 -7.91
C SER A 41 0.23 7.28 -8.04
N ASN A 42 -0.90 7.88 -8.41
CA ASN A 42 -1.04 9.33 -8.52
C ASN A 42 -0.91 10.04 -7.16
N VAL A 43 -1.51 9.49 -6.10
CA VAL A 43 -1.41 10.06 -4.76
C VAL A 43 0.01 9.90 -4.23
N PHE A 44 0.64 8.74 -4.43
CA PHE A 44 2.02 8.49 -4.03
C PHE A 44 2.96 9.51 -4.68
N ALA A 45 2.94 9.62 -6.01
CA ALA A 45 3.75 10.58 -6.75
C ALA A 45 3.48 12.06 -6.38
N LYS A 46 2.30 12.39 -5.83
CA LYS A 46 1.97 13.74 -5.38
C LYS A 46 2.53 14.08 -4.01
N TYR A 47 2.65 13.10 -3.11
CA TYR A 47 2.97 13.31 -1.71
C TYR A 47 4.36 12.80 -1.30
N THR A 48 5.09 12.15 -2.22
CA THR A 48 6.43 11.63 -1.97
C THR A 48 7.42 12.09 -3.05
N GLU A 49 8.69 12.23 -2.68
CA GLU A 49 9.77 12.48 -3.65
C GLU A 49 10.38 11.15 -4.17
N PRO A 50 10.93 11.11 -5.41
CA PRO A 50 11.43 9.87 -6.02
C PRO A 50 12.45 9.07 -5.19
N ASP A 51 13.33 9.78 -4.48
CA ASP A 51 14.46 9.20 -3.73
C ASP A 51 14.18 9.18 -2.21
N GLU A 52 12.98 9.57 -1.78
CA GLU A 52 12.63 9.72 -0.37
C GLU A 52 12.76 8.43 0.43
N PHE A 53 12.51 7.29 -0.21
CA PHE A 53 12.51 5.96 0.40
C PHE A 53 13.68 5.09 -0.04
N ASP A 54 14.75 5.66 -0.59
CA ASP A 54 15.95 4.91 -0.99
C ASP A 54 16.58 4.16 0.20
N PHE A 55 16.50 4.73 1.41
CA PHE A 55 16.97 4.06 2.62
C PHE A 55 16.18 2.77 2.93
N LEU A 56 14.89 2.75 2.61
CA LEU A 56 14.02 1.59 2.79
C LEU A 56 14.30 0.55 1.70
N LEU A 57 14.49 1.00 0.45
CA LEU A 57 14.89 0.11 -0.65
C LEU A 57 16.24 -0.57 -0.36
N ALA A 58 17.21 0.14 0.21
CA ALA A 58 18.46 -0.45 0.65
C ALA A 58 18.26 -1.57 1.68
N LYS A 59 17.27 -1.45 2.58
CA LYS A 59 16.91 -2.52 3.52
C LYS A 59 16.30 -3.72 2.83
N PHE A 60 15.47 -3.52 1.81
CA PHE A 60 14.96 -4.61 0.98
C PHE A 60 16.08 -5.36 0.26
N GLU A 61 17.07 -4.65 -0.27
CA GLU A 61 18.28 -5.25 -0.87
C GLU A 61 19.13 -6.02 0.15
N GLU A 62 19.13 -5.61 1.41
CA GLU A 62 19.74 -6.34 2.53
C GLU A 62 18.93 -7.59 2.97
N GLY A 63 17.76 -7.84 2.36
CA GLY A 63 16.93 -9.01 2.62
C GLY A 63 15.69 -8.74 3.49
N LEU A 64 15.34 -7.47 3.74
CA LEU A 64 14.08 -7.13 4.41
C LEU A 64 12.90 -7.71 3.61
N THR A 65 11.92 -8.21 4.35
CA THR A 65 10.61 -8.58 3.84
C THR A 65 9.58 -7.92 4.74
N VAL A 66 8.53 -7.35 4.16
CA VAL A 66 7.42 -6.80 4.93
C VAL A 66 6.13 -7.53 4.57
N LEU A 67 5.39 -7.96 5.59
CA LEU A 67 4.06 -8.52 5.43
C LEU A 67 3.02 -7.42 5.65
N SER A 68 1.94 -7.45 4.87
CA SER A 68 0.77 -6.63 5.10
C SER A 68 -0.52 -7.41 4.87
N GLY A 69 -1.65 -6.83 5.29
CA GLY A 69 -2.98 -7.37 5.06
C GLY A 69 -3.81 -7.50 6.34
N SER A 70 -5.04 -7.98 6.18
CA SER A 70 -6.01 -8.07 7.27
C SER A 70 -5.67 -9.14 8.32
N SER A 71 -4.70 -10.01 8.03
CA SER A 71 -4.20 -11.03 8.97
C SER A 71 -2.97 -10.63 9.76
N ILE A 72 -2.38 -9.45 9.49
CA ILE A 72 -1.21 -8.95 10.21
C ILE A 72 -1.66 -8.06 11.36
N SER A 73 -1.12 -8.30 12.56
CA SER A 73 -1.46 -7.52 13.76
C SER A 73 -0.78 -6.15 13.77
N ASP A 74 -1.39 -5.18 14.43
CA ASP A 74 -0.83 -3.82 14.56
C ASP A 74 0.57 -3.84 15.20
N ASP A 75 0.81 -4.73 16.16
CA ASP A 75 2.11 -4.87 16.83
C ASP A 75 3.22 -5.33 15.85
N GLU A 76 2.93 -6.26 14.94
CA GLU A 76 3.88 -6.73 13.91
C GLU A 76 4.27 -5.61 12.93
N TYR A 77 3.31 -4.76 12.55
CA TYR A 77 3.61 -3.56 11.75
C TYR A 77 4.51 -2.61 12.52
N LEU A 78 4.17 -2.30 13.78
CA LEU A 78 4.91 -1.35 14.59
C LEU A 78 6.34 -1.85 14.91
N GLU A 79 6.55 -3.15 15.06
CA GLU A 79 7.88 -3.75 15.19
C GLU A 79 8.69 -3.55 13.89
N THR A 80 8.10 -3.89 12.74
CA THR A 80 8.73 -3.68 11.42
C THR A 80 9.13 -2.22 11.19
N ILE A 81 8.26 -1.28 11.57
CA ILE A 81 8.52 0.16 11.41
C ILE A 81 9.71 0.60 12.26
N LYS A 82 9.77 0.16 13.52
CA LYS A 82 10.86 0.51 14.46
C LYS A 82 12.22 -0.01 13.99
N ASP A 83 12.24 -1.18 13.36
CA ASP A 83 13.47 -1.77 12.83
C ASP A 83 14.01 -1.03 11.59
N CYS A 84 13.18 -0.21 10.94
CA CYS A 84 13.50 0.51 9.71
C CYS A 84 14.03 1.94 9.93
N GLY A 85 14.76 2.19 11.02
CA GLY A 85 15.51 3.42 11.24
C GLY A 85 14.63 4.69 11.19
N ILE A 86 14.84 5.53 10.17
CA ILE A 86 14.11 6.81 10.00
C ILE A 86 12.69 6.66 9.43
N LEU A 87 12.22 5.42 9.18
CA LEU A 87 10.91 5.17 8.58
C LEU A 87 9.78 5.73 9.43
N GLU A 88 9.84 5.56 10.75
CA GLU A 88 8.80 6.04 11.67
C GLU A 88 8.58 7.55 11.53
N ASP A 89 9.66 8.34 11.57
CA ASP A 89 9.61 9.80 11.42
C ASP A 89 9.02 10.22 10.06
N LYS A 90 9.36 9.50 8.99
CA LYS A 90 8.82 9.73 7.64
C LYS A 90 7.31 9.47 7.56
N LEU A 91 6.86 8.35 8.12
CA LEU A 91 5.43 8.01 8.16
C LEU A 91 4.65 9.00 9.02
N ILE A 92 5.19 9.41 10.17
CA ILE A 92 4.57 10.44 11.03
C ILE A 92 4.44 11.76 10.26
N SER A 93 5.47 12.18 9.53
CA SER A 93 5.44 13.41 8.71
C SER A 93 4.36 13.34 7.63
N LEU A 94 4.18 12.19 6.98
CA LEU A 94 3.15 11.98 5.96
C LEU A 94 1.72 12.05 6.55
N CYS A 95 1.54 11.58 7.78
CA CYS A 95 0.25 11.53 8.47
C CYS A 95 -0.15 12.83 9.19
N ASN A 96 0.75 13.82 9.29
CA ASN A 96 0.52 15.03 10.10
C ASN A 96 -0.77 15.79 9.68
N PRO A 97 -1.64 16.21 10.62
CA PRO A 97 -1.48 16.17 12.09
C PRO A 97 -2.01 14.92 12.80
N MET A 98 -2.49 13.92 12.06
CA MET A 98 -3.14 12.73 12.62
C MET A 98 -2.22 11.51 12.51
N ALA A 99 -1.23 11.43 13.39
CA ALA A 99 -0.20 10.39 13.41
C ALA A 99 -0.37 9.41 14.58
N ASP A 100 -1.58 8.85 14.74
CA ASP A 100 -1.80 7.71 15.64
C ASP A 100 -1.28 6.40 15.01
N SER A 101 -1.15 5.33 15.80
CA SER A 101 -0.62 4.05 15.31
C SER A 101 -1.37 3.54 14.08
N SER A 102 -2.68 3.72 14.06
CA SER A 102 -3.52 3.27 12.94
C SER A 102 -3.25 4.04 11.66
N ALA A 103 -3.03 5.36 11.73
CA ALA A 103 -2.60 6.17 10.60
C ALA A 103 -1.20 5.80 10.11
N ILE A 104 -0.25 5.55 11.02
CA ILE A 104 1.12 5.16 10.66
C ILE A 104 1.13 3.81 9.94
N ILE A 105 0.36 2.82 10.41
CA ILE A 105 0.23 1.50 9.75
C ILE A 105 -0.37 1.65 8.36
N SER A 106 -1.42 2.47 8.22
CA SER A 106 -2.03 2.77 6.92
C SER A 106 -1.03 3.43 5.96
N ALA A 107 -0.22 4.38 6.46
CA ALA A 107 0.83 5.02 5.69
C ALA A 107 1.91 4.02 5.25
N LEU A 108 2.32 3.08 6.11
CA LEU A 108 3.27 2.04 5.73
C LEU A 108 2.75 1.23 4.53
N GLU A 109 1.51 0.74 4.60
CA GLU A 109 0.92 0.01 3.46
C GLU A 109 0.87 0.85 2.18
N PHE A 110 0.52 2.14 2.31
CA PHE A 110 0.49 3.06 1.18
C PHE A 110 1.86 3.26 0.54
N ILE A 111 2.93 3.38 1.34
CA ILE A 111 4.29 3.50 0.82
C ILE A 111 4.73 2.21 0.12
N LEU A 112 4.48 1.05 0.72
CA LEU A 112 4.85 -0.24 0.11
C LEU A 112 4.14 -0.47 -1.23
N GLU A 113 2.83 -0.20 -1.28
CA GLU A 113 2.05 -0.33 -2.51
C GLU A 113 2.50 0.68 -3.57
N GLY A 114 2.79 1.93 -3.18
CA GLY A 114 3.33 2.94 -4.09
C GLY A 114 4.68 2.56 -4.69
N LEU A 115 5.59 2.01 -3.88
CA LEU A 115 6.89 1.49 -4.34
C LEU A 115 6.73 0.28 -5.28
N TYR A 116 5.79 -0.63 -4.98
CA TYR A 116 5.46 -1.74 -5.88
C TYR A 116 4.94 -1.25 -7.24
N LEU A 117 3.95 -0.35 -7.24
CA LEU A 117 3.40 0.24 -8.47
C LEU A 117 4.45 1.06 -9.24
N GLY A 118 5.42 1.64 -8.53
CA GLY A 118 6.61 2.27 -9.08
C GLY A 118 7.69 1.31 -9.58
N SER A 119 7.43 0.00 -9.59
CA SER A 119 8.37 -1.07 -10.00
C SER A 119 9.67 -1.09 -9.18
N LYS A 120 9.64 -0.64 -7.93
CA LYS A 120 10.78 -0.69 -6.99
C LYS A 120 10.76 -1.92 -6.08
N LEU A 121 9.59 -2.51 -5.88
CA LEU A 121 9.38 -3.72 -5.08
C LEU A 121 8.57 -4.74 -5.88
N SER A 122 8.72 -5.99 -5.48
CA SER A 122 7.88 -7.13 -5.88
C SER A 122 6.78 -7.35 -4.84
N LYS A 123 5.61 -7.81 -5.28
CA LYS A 123 4.45 -8.10 -4.43
C LYS A 123 3.97 -9.54 -4.68
N ASP A 124 3.90 -10.33 -3.62
CA ASP A 124 3.34 -11.69 -3.64
C ASP A 124 2.13 -11.79 -2.71
N SER A 125 0.98 -12.18 -3.25
CA SER A 125 -0.30 -12.18 -2.53
C SER A 125 -0.77 -13.61 -2.25
N HIS A 126 -0.94 -13.94 -0.97
CA HIS A 126 -1.47 -15.23 -0.51
C HIS A 126 -2.63 -15.01 0.47
N ASN A 127 -3.84 -15.38 0.05
CA ASN A 127 -5.08 -15.16 0.82
C ASN A 127 -5.26 -13.68 1.22
N SER A 128 -5.25 -13.41 2.53
CA SER A 128 -5.41 -12.09 3.17
C SER A 128 -4.08 -11.44 3.53
N THR A 129 -2.96 -12.04 3.11
CA THR A 129 -1.61 -11.55 3.38
C THR A 129 -0.89 -11.23 2.08
N VAL A 130 -0.17 -10.12 2.08
CA VAL A 130 0.67 -9.67 1.00
C VAL A 130 2.09 -9.58 1.52
N LYS A 131 3.05 -10.05 0.73
CA LYS A 131 4.47 -9.98 1.01
C LYS A 131 5.13 -9.01 0.03
N TYR A 132 5.87 -8.04 0.57
CA TYR A 132 6.74 -7.15 -0.19
C TYR A 132 8.20 -7.56 -0.01
N SER A 133 8.94 -7.60 -1.12
CA SER A 133 10.38 -7.81 -1.18
C SER A 133 10.95 -7.13 -2.43
N ILE A 134 12.28 -7.12 -2.61
CA ILE A 134 12.86 -6.85 -3.93
C ILE A 134 12.61 -8.06 -4.86
#